data_AF-A0A1W9GSG0-F1
#
_entry.id   AF-A0A1W9GSG0-F1
#
_cell.length_a   1.000
_cell.length_b   1.000
_cell.length_c   1.000
_cell.angle_alpha   90.00
_cell.angle_beta   90.00
_cell.angle_gamma   90.00
#
_symmetry.space_group_name_H-M   'P 1'
#
loop_
_entity.id
_entity.type
_entity.pdbx_description
1 polymer ?
#
loop_
_entity_poly.entity_id
_entity_poly.type
_entity_poly.pdbx_seq_one_letter_code
_entity_poly.pdbx_strand_id
1 'polypeptide(L)'
;MLVTNSGPHVFKLRERISELEDEVAELKQILAASDGDYRHRSLGLTKTQAKLYGALLRRKSMTTEQLMAVIYPDSDERSERSTKNVNVQLHFMRKKGIPIESVWGEGYRLGRAAE
;
A
#
# COMPACT_ATOMS: atom_id res chain seq x y z
N MET A 1 -28.13 -43.29 27.57
CA MET A 1 -28.04 -43.04 26.11
C MET A 1 -28.22 -41.55 25.89
N LEU A 2 -27.14 -40.82 25.61
CA LEU A 2 -27.20 -39.39 25.27
C LEU A 2 -26.92 -39.27 23.78
N VAL A 3 -27.98 -39.05 23.01
CA VAL A 3 -27.89 -38.80 21.57
C VAL A 3 -27.34 -37.39 21.40
N THR A 4 -26.10 -37.29 20.94
CA THR A 4 -25.42 -36.04 20.64
C THR A 4 -26.10 -35.36 19.45
N ASN A 5 -26.99 -34.42 19.74
CA ASN A 5 -27.71 -33.61 18.74
C ASN A 5 -26.83 -32.52 18.11
N SER A 6 -25.54 -32.81 17.89
CA SER A 6 -24.50 -31.85 17.48
C SER A 6 -24.31 -31.74 15.97
N GLY A 7 -24.82 -32.70 15.18
CA GLY A 7 -24.69 -32.70 13.72
C GLY A 7 -25.26 -31.48 12.98
N PRO A 8 -26.53 -31.09 13.23
CA PRO A 8 -27.16 -29.99 12.48
C PRO A 8 -26.62 -28.60 12.89
N HIS A 9 -26.16 -28.46 14.14
CA HIS A 9 -25.57 -27.20 14.61
C HIS A 9 -24.17 -26.98 14.04
N VAL A 10 -23.35 -28.04 13.96
CA VAL A 10 -22.01 -27.97 13.35
C VAL A 10 -22.11 -27.71 11.85
N PHE A 11 -23.12 -28.25 11.17
CA PHE A 11 -23.37 -27.99 9.76
C PHE A 11 -23.71 -26.51 9.50
N LYS A 12 -24.66 -25.94 10.25
CA LYS A 12 -25.03 -24.52 10.14
C LYS A 12 -23.88 -23.57 10.45
N LEU A 13 -23.03 -23.93 11.41
CA LEU A 13 -21.82 -23.15 11.72
C LEU A 13 -20.82 -23.20 10.58
N ARG A 14 -20.62 -24.36 9.93
CA ARG A 14 -19.71 -24.49 8.79
C ARG A 14 -20.21 -23.73 7.56
N GLU A 15 -21.51 -23.78 7.31
CA GLU A 15 -22.17 -23.01 6.25
C GLU A 15 -21.98 -21.50 6.49
N ARG A 16 -22.22 -21.05 7.72
CA ARG A 16 -22.00 -19.63 8.08
C ARG A 16 -20.53 -19.21 8.00
N ILE A 17 -19.60 -20.09 8.34
CA ILE A 17 -18.16 -19.84 8.18
C ILE A 17 -17.83 -19.68 6.69
N SER A 18 -18.34 -20.55 5.83
CA SER A 18 -18.12 -20.45 4.37
C SER A 18 -18.64 -19.13 3.81
N GLU A 19 -19.86 -18.73 4.15
CA GLU A 19 -20.43 -17.45 3.71
C GLU A 19 -19.59 -16.25 4.17
N LEU A 20 -19.14 -16.26 5.43
CA LEU A 20 -18.33 -15.20 5.98
C LEU A 20 -16.92 -15.17 5.36
N GLU A 21 -16.36 -16.33 5.03
CA GLU A 21 -15.07 -16.43 4.33
C GLU A 21 -15.16 -15.88 2.90
N ASP A 22 -16.26 -16.16 2.19
CA ASP A 22 -16.53 -15.61 0.86
C ASP A 22 -16.72 -14.09 0.91
N GLU A 23 -17.52 -13.58 1.85
CA GLU A 23 -17.71 -12.14 2.05
C GLU A 23 -16.40 -11.44 2.43
N VAL A 24 -15.58 -12.06 3.28
CA VAL A 24 -14.24 -11.56 3.61
C VAL A 24 -13.32 -11.56 2.39
N ALA A 25 -13.41 -12.57 1.52
CA ALA A 25 -12.61 -12.64 0.29
C ALA A 25 -13.02 -11.53 -0.70
N GLU A 26 -14.31 -11.28 -0.86
CA GLU A 26 -14.85 -10.21 -1.70
C GLU A 26 -14.46 -8.82 -1.16
N LEU A 27 -14.65 -8.60 0.14
CA LEU A 27 -14.25 -7.35 0.80
C LEU A 27 -12.73 -7.12 0.67
N LYS A 28 -11.92 -8.17 0.78
CA LYS A 28 -10.46 -8.09 0.56
C LYS A 28 -10.12 -7.78 -0.89
N GLN A 29 -10.87 -8.27 -1.88
CA GLN A 29 -10.66 -7.90 -3.29
C GLN A 29 -11.02 -6.43 -3.55
N ILE A 30 -12.15 -5.96 -3.02
CA ILE A 30 -12.59 -4.57 -3.13
C ILE A 30 -11.60 -3.64 -2.42
N LEU A 31 -11.12 -4.04 -1.23
CA LEU A 31 -10.05 -3.35 -0.52
C LEU A 31 -8.75 -3.39 -1.32
N ALA A 32 -8.32 -4.50 -1.88
CA ALA A 32 -7.10 -4.55 -2.71
C ALA A 32 -7.19 -3.62 -3.93
N ALA A 33 -8.38 -3.47 -4.52
CA ALA A 33 -8.65 -2.53 -5.60
C ALA A 33 -8.68 -1.05 -5.14
N SER A 34 -8.93 -0.79 -3.86
CA SER A 34 -9.12 0.57 -3.29
C SER A 34 -8.06 0.99 -2.25
N ASP A 35 -7.19 0.08 -1.80
CA ASP A 35 -6.20 0.27 -0.73
C ASP A 35 -5.13 1.29 -1.12
N GLY A 36 -4.95 1.48 -2.42
CA GLY A 36 -4.12 2.52 -3.00
C GLY A 36 -4.76 3.92 -3.02
N ASP A 37 -5.98 4.11 -2.49
CA ASP A 37 -6.67 5.41 -2.51
C ASP A 37 -7.11 5.89 -1.11
N TYR A 38 -7.56 5.01 -0.21
CA TYR A 38 -8.09 5.41 1.10
C TYR A 38 -7.03 5.90 2.10
N ARG A 39 -5.89 5.22 2.22
CA ARG A 39 -4.79 5.63 3.12
C ARG A 39 -4.09 6.92 2.68
N HIS A 40 -4.27 7.32 1.42
CA HIS A 40 -3.58 8.47 0.85
C HIS A 40 -4.36 9.77 1.03
N ARG A 41 -5.70 9.71 1.06
CA ARG A 41 -6.54 10.89 1.33
C ARG A 41 -6.39 11.40 2.76
N SER A 42 -6.27 10.50 3.75
CA SER A 42 -6.06 10.91 5.15
C SER A 42 -4.71 11.62 5.36
N LEU A 43 -3.70 11.30 4.54
CA LEU A 43 -2.39 11.96 4.54
C LEU A 43 -2.31 13.16 3.56
N GLY A 44 -3.42 13.49 2.89
CA GLY A 44 -3.48 14.55 1.88
C GLY A 44 -2.54 14.33 0.68
N LEU A 45 -2.16 13.09 0.36
CA LEU A 45 -1.21 12.77 -0.72
C LEU A 45 -1.88 12.83 -2.10
N THR A 46 -1.15 13.32 -3.09
CA THR A 46 -1.57 13.19 -4.50
C THR A 46 -1.43 11.74 -4.96
N LYS A 47 -2.07 11.36 -6.08
CA LYS A 47 -1.94 10.00 -6.65
C LYS A 47 -0.48 9.58 -6.88
N THR A 48 0.38 10.49 -7.31
CA THR A 48 1.82 10.21 -7.51
C THR A 48 2.54 9.99 -6.19
N GLN A 49 2.27 10.84 -5.19
CA GLN A 49 2.85 10.71 -3.85
C GLN A 49 2.38 9.43 -3.15
N ALA A 50 1.12 9.06 -3.37
CA ALA A 50 0.52 7.83 -2.90
C ALA A 50 1.25 6.60 -3.42
N LYS A 51 1.51 6.54 -4.74
CA LYS A 51 2.29 5.48 -5.37
C LYS A 51 3.70 5.38 -4.80
N LEU A 52 4.40 6.51 -4.65
CA LEU A 52 5.74 6.55 -4.06
C LEU A 52 5.72 6.09 -2.59
N TYR A 53 4.74 6.54 -1.81
CA TYR A 53 4.56 6.14 -0.42
C TYR A 53 4.33 4.63 -0.29
N GLY A 54 3.41 4.08 -1.10
CA GLY A 54 3.13 2.65 -1.15
C GLY A 54 4.35 1.83 -1.57
N ALA A 55 5.18 2.34 -2.48
CA ALA A 55 6.42 1.68 -2.88
C ALA A 55 7.45 1.66 -1.74
N LEU A 56 7.65 2.79 -1.04
CA LEU A 56 8.54 2.88 0.10
C LEU A 56 8.06 2.07 1.31
N LEU A 57 6.75 1.88 1.48
CA LEU A 57 6.20 0.99 2.53
C LEU A 57 6.55 -0.49 2.31
N ARG A 58 6.73 -0.90 1.06
CA ARG A 58 6.95 -2.32 0.68
C ARG A 58 8.42 -2.73 0.68
N ARG A 59 9.36 -1.78 0.75
CA ARG A 59 10.80 -2.06 0.64
C ARG A 59 11.59 -1.35 1.72
N LYS A 60 12.74 -1.93 2.11
CA LYS A 60 13.66 -1.34 3.09
C LYS A 60 14.24 0.00 2.61
N SER A 61 14.55 0.10 1.33
CA SER A 61 15.01 1.31 0.64
C SER A 61 14.75 1.20 -0.86
N MET A 62 14.73 2.33 -1.56
CA MET A 62 14.59 2.42 -3.01
C MET A 62 15.48 3.51 -3.59
N THR A 63 16.16 3.21 -4.70
CA THR A 63 16.95 4.20 -5.43
C THR A 63 16.03 5.18 -6.16
N THR A 64 16.58 6.33 -6.57
CA THR A 64 15.84 7.31 -7.37
C THR A 64 15.30 6.70 -8.67
N GLU A 65 16.07 5.82 -9.33
CA GLU A 65 15.66 5.12 -10.55
C GLU A 65 14.50 4.16 -10.31
N GLN A 66 14.51 3.44 -9.18
CA GLN A 66 13.40 2.56 -8.81
C GLN A 66 12.13 3.36 -8.49
N LEU A 67 12.27 4.51 -7.84
CA LEU A 67 11.12 5.41 -7.61
C LEU A 67 10.60 6.03 -8.91
N MET A 68 11.49 6.36 -9.86
CA MET A 68 11.10 6.78 -11.20
C MET A 68 10.29 5.69 -11.92
N ALA A 69 10.70 4.43 -11.79
CA ALA A 69 9.98 3.30 -12.39
C ALA A 69 8.56 3.10 -11.80
N VAL A 70 8.33 3.51 -10.55
CA VAL A 70 7.00 3.44 -9.91
C VAL A 70 6.04 4.47 -10.48
N ILE A 71 6.53 5.67 -10.80
CA ILE A 71 5.69 6.77 -11.29
C ILE A 71 5.57 6.79 -12.82
N TYR A 72 6.58 6.27 -13.52
CA TYR A 72 6.64 6.13 -14.98
C TYR A 72 6.97 4.66 -15.32
N PRO A 73 5.95 3.77 -15.27
CA PRO A 73 6.13 2.36 -15.63
C PRO A 73 6.44 2.20 -17.12
N ASP A 74 5.87 3.07 -17.97
CA ASP A 74 6.10 3.07 -19.41
C ASP A 74 7.34 3.92 -19.76
N SER A 75 8.23 3.38 -20.58
CA SER A 75 9.56 3.94 -20.87
C SER A 75 9.52 5.27 -21.61
N ASP A 76 8.45 5.53 -22.36
CA ASP A 76 8.37 6.68 -23.27
C ASP A 76 8.16 7.99 -22.52
N GLU A 77 7.46 7.96 -21.38
CA GLU A 77 7.32 9.13 -20.49
C GLU A 77 8.56 9.39 -19.61
N ARG A 78 9.47 8.41 -19.49
CA ARG A 78 10.65 8.48 -18.60
C ARG A 78 11.70 9.47 -19.12
N SER A 79 11.75 9.69 -20.44
CA SER A 79 12.68 10.59 -21.13
C SER A 79 12.32 12.08 -20.95
N GLU A 80 11.02 12.41 -20.94
CA GLU A 80 10.55 13.80 -20.89
C GLU A 80 10.36 14.34 -19.47
N ARG A 81 10.16 13.46 -18.48
CA ARG A 81 9.91 13.85 -17.08
C ARG A 81 11.13 13.59 -16.22
N SER A 82 12.01 14.59 -16.18
CA SER A 82 13.26 14.64 -15.41
C SER A 82 13.16 14.05 -13.98
N THR A 83 14.24 13.38 -13.55
CA THR A 83 14.56 12.98 -12.15
C THR A 83 14.25 14.05 -11.09
N LYS A 84 14.23 15.33 -11.48
CA LYS A 84 13.75 16.44 -10.65
C LYS A 84 12.35 16.19 -10.07
N ASN A 85 11.49 15.41 -10.73
CA ASN A 85 10.13 15.14 -10.25
C ASN A 85 10.13 14.31 -8.96
N VAL A 86 10.90 13.21 -8.86
CA VAL A 86 10.90 12.36 -7.66
C VAL A 86 11.36 13.14 -6.44
N ASN A 87 12.47 13.86 -6.52
CA ASN A 87 12.99 14.64 -5.39
C ASN A 87 11.99 15.72 -4.93
N VAL A 88 11.30 16.37 -5.88
CA VAL A 88 10.24 17.34 -5.57
C VAL A 88 9.04 16.67 -4.89
N GLN A 89 8.61 15.49 -5.36
CA GLN A 89 7.54 14.75 -4.68
C GLN A 89 7.94 14.34 -3.26
N LEU A 90 9.15 13.80 -3.07
CA LEU A 90 9.64 13.42 -1.74
C LEU A 90 9.76 14.64 -0.81
N HIS A 91 10.20 15.80 -1.32
CA HIS A 91 10.20 17.06 -0.58
C HIS A 91 8.78 17.44 -0.11
N PHE A 92 7.79 17.37 -0.99
CA PHE A 92 6.39 17.66 -0.62
C PHE A 92 5.81 16.64 0.36
N MET A 93 6.17 15.37 0.24
CA MET A 93 5.77 14.33 1.19
C MET A 93 6.37 14.57 2.58
N ARG A 94 7.65 14.97 2.66
CA ARG A 94 8.29 15.37 3.92
C ARG A 94 7.59 16.58 4.56
N LYS A 95 7.20 17.59 3.75
CA LYS A 95 6.41 18.73 4.23
C LYS A 95 5.04 18.33 4.79
N LYS A 96 4.49 17.18 4.37
CA LYS A 96 3.26 16.60 4.91
C LYS A 96 3.50 15.70 6.14
N GLY A 97 4.71 15.70 6.69
CA GLY A 97 5.05 14.94 7.89
C GLY A 97 5.41 13.48 7.64
N ILE A 98 5.57 13.05 6.37
CA ILE A 98 6.01 11.68 6.09
C ILE A 98 7.51 11.56 6.40
N PRO A 99 7.92 10.63 7.29
CA PRO A 99 9.31 10.46 7.67
C PRO A 99 10.08 9.77 6.54
N ILE A 100 10.64 10.53 5.59
CA ILE A 100 11.44 10.00 4.48
C ILE A 100 12.91 10.33 4.72
N GLU A 101 13.74 9.30 4.85
CA GLU A 101 15.19 9.42 5.03
C GLU A 101 15.91 9.28 3.68
N SER A 102 16.95 10.09 3.49
CA SER A 102 17.91 9.94 2.39
C SER A 102 19.12 9.16 2.92
N VAL A 103 19.39 7.98 2.36
CA VAL A 103 20.53 7.14 2.73
C VAL A 103 21.55 7.19 1.60
N TRP A 104 22.75 7.67 1.90
CA TRP A 104 23.81 7.81 0.92
C TRP A 104 24.20 6.44 0.36
N GLY A 105 24.24 6.32 -0.98
CA GLY A 105 24.52 5.06 -1.67
C GLY A 105 23.34 4.08 -1.79
N GLU A 106 22.23 4.27 -1.05
CA GLU A 106 21.08 3.35 -1.07
C GLU A 106 19.78 4.00 -1.60
N GLY A 107 19.68 5.34 -1.57
CA GLY A 107 18.52 6.09 -2.03
C GLY A 107 17.63 6.57 -0.90
N TYR A 108 16.36 6.17 -0.90
CA TYR A 108 15.34 6.67 0.02
C TYR A 108 14.64 5.54 0.76
N ARG A 109 14.25 5.81 2.01
CA ARG A 109 13.44 4.88 2.82
C ARG A 109 12.47 5.64 3.71
N LEU A 110 11.46 4.93 4.22
CA LEU A 110 10.68 5.44 5.33
C LEU A 110 11.51 5.30 6.62
N GLY A 111 11.70 6.41 7.30
CA GLY A 111 12.19 6.45 8.66
C GLY A 111 11.11 6.01 9.64
N ARG A 112 11.47 5.87 10.92
CA ARG A 112 10.47 5.73 11.97
C ARG A 112 9.70 7.05 12.09
N ALA A 113 8.38 6.97 12.24
CA ALA A 113 7.60 8.13 12.66
C ALA A 113 8.20 8.63 13.97
N ALA A 114 8.45 9.93 14.06
CA ALA A 114 8.81 10.53 15.34
C ALA A 114 7.61 10.33 16.28
N GLU A 115 7.83 9.59 17.37
CA GLU A 115 6.89 9.49 18.51
C GLU A 115 6.71 10.85 19.18
#